data_AF-A0A4Q6B2E0-F1
#
_entry.id   AF-A0A4Q6B2E0-F1
#
_cell.length_a   1.000
_cell.length_b   1.000
_cell.length_c   1.000
_cell.angle_alpha   90.00
_cell.angle_beta   90.00
_cell.angle_gamma   90.00
#
_symmetry.space_group_name_H-M   'P 1'
#
loop_
_entity.id
_entity.type
_entity.pdbx_description
1 polymer ?
#
loop_
_entity_poly.entity_id
_entity_poly.type
_entity_poly.pdbx_seq_one_letter_code
_entity_poly.pdbx_strand_id
1 'polypeptide(L)'
;EYYWNSGMFLFRADRYLEELKRYAGDIAAVVEEVMRRVTSDLDFLRVDKDAFEGCRSDSIDYAVMEKTAEAVVVPLDAGWSDVGSWDALHGASPADDAGNVLHGDVVISDTEGSYLFAESRLVAAVGLKDHVVVETKDAVLVAPRNRVQDVKQLVSQIKSQGRTEHLLHREVHRPWGSYDSIDFGDRFQVKRLTVKPGAQLSLQLHHHRAEHWIVVAGTARITCGEKVFLLHENESTFIPLGVKHRIENPGMIALHVIEVQSGTYLGEDDIVRFEDRYGREGT
;
A
#
# COMPACT_ATOMS: atom_id res chain seq x y z
N GLU A 1 -14.33 36.52 11.76
CA GLU A 1 -14.73 35.46 10.81
C GLU A 1 -13.57 34.49 10.72
N TYR A 2 -13.83 33.18 10.69
CA TYR A 2 -12.80 32.14 10.66
C TYR A 2 -13.12 31.17 9.53
N TYR A 3 -12.06 30.66 8.88
CA TYR A 3 -12.14 29.66 7.82
C TYR A 3 -11.42 28.38 8.27
N TRP A 4 -11.83 27.24 7.70
CA TRP A 4 -11.08 25.99 7.84
C TRP A 4 -9.87 25.99 6.90
N ASN A 5 -8.74 25.50 7.40
CA ASN A 5 -7.57 25.22 6.57
C ASN A 5 -7.80 23.90 5.82
N SER A 6 -7.73 23.95 4.49
CA SER A 6 -7.96 22.79 3.62
C SER A 6 -6.72 21.92 3.40
N GLY A 7 -5.56 22.31 3.97
CA GLY A 7 -4.28 21.64 3.73
C GLY A 7 -3.67 21.90 2.35
N MET A 8 -4.33 22.71 1.51
CA MET A 8 -3.82 23.11 0.20
C MET A 8 -3.04 24.41 0.30
N PHE A 9 -1.82 24.40 -0.22
CA PHE A 9 -0.95 25.57 -0.26
C PHE A 9 -0.47 25.85 -1.68
N LEU A 10 -0.38 27.14 -2.01
CA LEU A 10 0.22 27.61 -3.25
C LEU A 10 1.22 28.71 -2.91
N PHE A 11 2.48 28.50 -3.26
CA PHE A 11 3.56 29.45 -3.01
C PHE A 11 4.68 29.29 -4.03
N ARG A 12 5.52 30.32 -4.13
CA ARG A 12 6.78 30.26 -4.88
C ARG A 12 7.80 29.44 -4.06
N ALA A 13 8.51 28.53 -4.72
CA ALA A 13 9.39 27.56 -4.04
C ALA A 13 10.51 28.23 -3.24
N ASP A 14 11.17 29.23 -3.81
CA ASP A 14 12.19 30.06 -3.13
C ASP A 14 11.63 30.74 -1.88
N ARG A 15 10.43 31.33 -1.96
CA ARG A 15 9.82 32.03 -0.84
C ARG A 15 9.47 31.09 0.31
N TYR A 16 8.95 29.90 -0.01
CA TYR A 16 8.72 28.88 1.00
C TYR A 16 10.02 28.41 1.66
N LEU A 17 11.08 28.19 0.88
CA LEU A 17 12.37 27.79 1.43
C LEU A 17 12.97 28.86 2.36
N GLU A 18 12.79 30.15 2.06
CA GLU A 18 13.18 31.25 2.95
C GLU A 18 12.43 31.22 4.29
N GLU A 19 11.10 31.04 4.24
CA GLU A 19 10.27 30.96 5.45
C GLU A 19 10.56 29.68 6.25
N LEU A 20 10.78 28.55 5.57
CA LEU A 20 11.17 27.28 6.21
C LEU A 20 12.51 27.43 6.94
N LYS A 21 13.51 28.05 6.31
CA LYS A 21 14.81 28.34 6.97
C LYS A 21 14.65 29.24 8.20
N ARG A 22 13.73 30.21 8.14
CA ARG A 22 13.49 31.15 9.23
C ARG A 22 12.80 30.50 10.42
N TYR A 23 11.80 29.65 10.20
CA TYR A 23 10.92 29.14 11.26
C TYR A 23 11.15 27.68 11.64
N ALA A 24 11.80 26.91 10.77
CA ALA A 24 12.15 25.50 10.96
C ALA A 24 13.50 25.19 10.28
N GLY A 25 14.53 25.98 10.62
CA GLY A 25 15.86 25.86 10.03
C GLY A 25 16.52 24.50 10.27
N ASP A 26 16.13 23.80 11.33
CA ASP A 26 16.51 22.41 11.61
C ASP A 26 16.00 21.45 10.53
N ILE A 27 14.73 21.58 10.14
CA ILE A 27 14.13 20.81 9.04
C ILE A 27 14.78 21.21 7.71
N ALA A 28 14.93 22.51 7.45
CA ALA A 28 15.52 23.02 6.21
C ALA A 28 16.94 22.46 5.98
N ALA A 29 17.78 22.46 7.00
CA ALA A 29 19.16 21.97 6.90
C ALA A 29 19.24 20.47 6.60
N VAL A 30 18.39 19.65 7.24
CA VAL A 30 18.36 18.20 6.99
C VAL A 30 17.85 17.92 5.58
N VAL A 31 16.76 18.57 5.16
CA VAL A 31 16.20 18.37 3.80
C VAL A 31 17.20 18.81 2.73
N GLU A 32 17.92 19.92 2.91
CA GLU A 32 18.98 20.32 1.97
C GLU A 32 20.09 19.26 1.86
N GLU A 33 20.53 18.69 2.99
CA GLU A 33 21.54 17.63 2.97
C GLU A 33 21.05 16.35 2.31
N VAL A 34 19.82 15.94 2.63
CA VAL A 34 19.17 14.76 2.04
C VAL A 34 19.04 14.92 0.52
N MET A 35 18.64 16.10 0.04
CA MET A 35 18.52 16.37 -1.39
C MET A 35 19.87 16.38 -2.11
N ARG A 36 20.99 16.69 -1.43
CA ARG A 36 22.34 16.55 -2.01
C ARG A 36 22.76 15.09 -2.21
N ARG A 37 22.19 14.17 -1.43
CA ARG A 37 22.50 12.73 -1.44
C ARG A 37 21.43 11.90 -2.15
N VAL A 38 20.45 12.55 -2.75
CA VAL A 38 19.33 11.87 -3.41
C VAL A 38 19.84 11.01 -4.56
N THR A 39 19.30 9.81 -4.68
CA THR A 39 19.64 8.88 -5.75
C THR A 39 18.44 8.71 -6.67
N SER A 40 18.67 8.56 -7.96
CA SER A 40 17.61 8.17 -8.89
C SER A 40 17.30 6.69 -8.70
N ASP A 41 16.06 6.35 -8.42
CA ASP A 41 15.54 5.00 -8.33
C ASP A 41 14.39 4.87 -9.33
N LEU A 42 14.70 4.30 -10.51
CA LEU A 42 13.77 4.20 -11.64
C LEU A 42 13.17 5.56 -12.04
N ASP A 43 11.88 5.74 -11.78
CA ASP A 43 11.04 6.89 -12.11
C ASP A 43 10.88 7.87 -10.93
N PHE A 44 11.56 7.65 -9.80
CA PHE A 44 11.50 8.54 -8.64
C PHE A 44 12.87 8.81 -8.02
N LEU A 45 12.88 9.83 -7.16
CA LEU A 45 14.05 10.21 -6.38
C LEU A 45 13.97 9.56 -5.00
N ARG A 46 14.98 8.79 -4.63
CA ARG A 46 15.10 8.14 -3.33
C ARG A 46 15.98 8.96 -2.40
N VAL A 47 15.39 9.39 -1.30
CA VAL A 47 16.08 10.06 -0.20
C VAL A 47 16.92 9.07 0.60
N ASP A 48 18.07 9.53 1.08
CA ASP A 48 18.92 8.77 2.00
C ASP A 48 18.18 8.60 3.34
N LYS A 49 17.95 7.34 3.74
CA LYS A 49 17.14 7.00 4.92
C LYS A 49 17.77 7.55 6.20
N ASP A 50 19.04 7.25 6.44
CA ASP A 50 19.73 7.61 7.69
C ASP A 50 19.83 9.13 7.85
N ALA A 51 20.07 9.86 6.75
CA ALA A 51 20.04 11.32 6.78
C ALA A 51 18.64 11.87 7.03
N PHE A 52 17.60 11.28 6.44
CA PHE A 52 16.22 11.77 6.60
C PHE A 52 15.61 11.41 7.96
N GLU A 53 16.02 10.31 8.60
CA GLU A 53 15.61 9.96 9.97
C GLU A 53 16.02 11.03 10.99
N GLY A 54 17.06 11.82 10.71
CA GLY A 54 17.44 12.97 11.52
C GLY A 54 16.50 14.18 11.39
N CYS A 55 15.54 14.17 10.46
CA CYS A 55 14.59 15.26 10.27
C CYS A 55 13.50 15.20 11.34
N ARG A 56 13.25 16.33 12.01
CA ARG A 56 12.11 16.47 12.91
C ARG A 56 10.80 16.24 12.13
N SER A 57 9.92 15.41 12.68
CA SER A 57 8.56 15.21 12.16
C SER A 57 7.65 16.33 12.69
N ASP A 58 7.19 17.19 11.79
CA ASP A 58 6.29 18.31 12.09
C ASP A 58 5.44 18.64 10.85
N SER A 59 4.24 19.21 11.03
CA SER A 59 3.42 19.63 9.88
C SER A 59 3.84 21.00 9.38
N ILE A 60 3.61 21.28 8.09
CA ILE A 60 3.85 22.61 7.50
C ILE A 60 3.07 23.71 8.23
N ASP A 61 1.88 23.38 8.75
CA ASP A 61 1.03 24.29 9.52
C ASP A 61 1.75 24.84 10.75
N TYR A 62 2.24 23.94 11.62
CA TYR A 62 2.94 24.30 12.84
C TYR A 62 4.38 24.78 12.59
N ALA A 63 5.06 24.16 11.63
CA ALA A 63 6.45 24.49 11.34
C ALA A 63 6.58 25.90 10.77
N VAL A 64 5.68 26.30 9.87
CA VAL A 64 5.78 27.54 9.07
C VAL A 64 4.51 28.39 9.13
N MET A 65 3.34 27.84 8.79
CA MET A 65 2.16 28.66 8.46
C MET A 65 1.57 29.42 9.65
N GLU A 66 1.65 28.89 10.88
CA GLU A 66 1.23 29.61 12.08
C GLU A 66 2.14 30.81 12.43
N LYS A 67 3.35 30.85 11.87
CA LYS A 67 4.40 31.82 12.22
C LYS A 67 4.68 32.84 11.12
N THR A 68 4.32 32.52 9.88
CA THR A 68 4.55 33.41 8.74
C THR A 68 3.66 34.65 8.81
N ALA A 69 4.22 35.79 8.44
CA ALA A 69 3.47 37.03 8.27
C ALA A 69 3.00 37.26 6.83
N GLU A 70 3.34 36.36 5.90
CA GLU A 70 3.14 36.52 4.45
C GLU A 70 2.00 35.64 3.90
N ALA A 71 1.22 34.99 4.78
CA ALA A 71 0.11 34.14 4.36
C ALA A 71 -1.10 34.97 3.90
N VAL A 72 -1.72 34.51 2.81
CA VAL A 72 -3.01 35.02 2.33
C VAL A 72 -3.98 33.83 2.22
N VAL A 73 -5.22 34.04 2.65
CA VAL A 73 -6.29 33.03 2.56
C VAL A 73 -7.22 33.39 1.40
N VAL A 74 -7.48 32.42 0.52
CA VAL A 74 -8.48 32.52 -0.54
C VAL A 74 -9.64 31.59 -0.18
N PRO A 75 -10.85 32.12 0.12
CA PRO A 75 -12.01 31.28 0.37
C PRO A 75 -12.33 30.38 -0.84
N LEU A 76 -12.62 29.10 -0.57
CA LEU A 76 -12.95 28.12 -1.59
C LEU A 76 -14.36 27.55 -1.33
N ASP A 77 -15.25 27.71 -2.30
CA ASP A 77 -16.57 27.08 -2.32
C ASP A 77 -16.63 26.06 -3.46
N ALA A 78 -16.12 24.85 -3.18
CA ALA A 78 -15.99 23.77 -4.16
C ALA A 78 -16.49 22.42 -3.63
N GLY A 79 -17.30 22.41 -2.57
CA GLY A 79 -17.73 21.16 -1.91
C GLY A 79 -16.57 20.36 -1.31
N TRP A 80 -15.49 21.04 -0.91
CA TRP A 80 -14.28 20.40 -0.38
C TRP A 80 -14.55 19.63 0.92
N SER A 81 -13.94 18.45 1.04
CA SER A 81 -13.89 17.64 2.26
C SER A 81 -12.53 16.96 2.34
N ASP A 82 -11.97 16.83 3.55
CA ASP A 82 -10.64 16.24 3.79
C ASP A 82 -10.58 14.73 3.49
N VAL A 83 -11.71 14.08 3.15
CA VAL A 83 -11.84 12.61 2.94
C VAL A 83 -11.03 11.80 3.99
N GLY A 84 -10.95 12.32 5.21
CA GLY A 84 -10.17 11.75 6.31
C GLY A 84 -11.00 10.85 7.22
N SER A 85 -12.28 10.67 6.90
CA SER A 85 -13.22 9.87 7.67
C SER A 85 -14.20 9.13 6.76
N TRP A 86 -14.67 7.96 7.23
CA TRP A 86 -15.73 7.21 6.55
C TRP A 86 -17.06 8.00 6.47
N ASP A 87 -17.26 8.99 7.34
CA ASP A 87 -18.40 9.92 7.22
C ASP A 87 -18.28 10.84 6.01
N ALA A 88 -17.08 11.32 5.67
CA ALA A 88 -16.87 12.11 4.47
C ALA A 88 -17.13 11.28 3.21
N LEU A 89 -16.73 10.00 3.22
CA LEU A 89 -17.00 9.06 2.13
C LEU A 89 -18.50 8.77 1.99
N HIS A 90 -19.23 8.61 3.09
CA HIS A 90 -20.69 8.45 3.07
C HIS A 90 -21.37 9.67 2.45
N GLY A 91 -21.03 10.88 2.89
CA GLY A 91 -21.63 12.12 2.37
C GLY A 91 -21.30 12.43 0.90
N ALA A 92 -20.17 11.93 0.39
CA ALA A 92 -19.75 12.11 -1.00
C ALA A 92 -20.30 11.04 -1.95
N SER A 93 -20.91 9.97 -1.43
CA SER A 93 -21.35 8.82 -2.22
C SER A 93 -22.87 8.82 -2.45
N PRO A 94 -23.35 8.25 -3.57
CA PRO A 94 -24.78 8.03 -3.77
C PRO A 94 -25.34 7.10 -2.68
N ALA A 95 -26.42 7.54 -2.04
CA ALA A 95 -27.13 6.75 -1.03
C ALA A 95 -28.49 6.27 -1.54
N ASP A 96 -29.00 5.17 -0.96
CA ASP A 96 -30.36 4.70 -1.18
C ASP A 96 -31.41 5.55 -0.40
N ASP A 97 -32.69 5.21 -0.54
CA ASP A 97 -33.80 5.91 0.11
C ASP A 97 -33.74 5.87 1.65
N ALA A 98 -33.05 4.87 2.22
CA ALA A 98 -32.82 4.73 3.65
C ALA A 98 -31.50 5.38 4.12
N GLY A 99 -30.80 6.10 3.22
CA GLY A 99 -29.56 6.79 3.50
C GLY A 99 -28.34 5.86 3.60
N ASN A 100 -28.42 4.64 3.08
CA ASN A 100 -27.27 3.73 3.05
C ASN A 100 -26.40 3.96 1.82
N VAL A 101 -25.09 3.86 2.00
CA VAL A 101 -24.11 3.83 0.92
C VAL A 101 -23.57 2.41 0.82
N LEU A 102 -23.75 1.79 -0.35
CA LEU A 102 -23.38 0.40 -0.60
C LEU A 102 -22.33 0.34 -1.71
N HIS A 103 -21.21 -0.33 -1.46
CA HIS A 103 -20.15 -0.54 -2.44
C HIS A 103 -19.74 -2.02 -2.48
N GLY A 104 -19.71 -2.61 -3.68
CA GLY A 104 -19.36 -4.02 -3.89
C GLY A 104 -20.54 -4.98 -3.70
N ASP A 105 -20.25 -6.22 -3.31
CA ASP A 105 -21.24 -7.27 -3.09
C ASP A 105 -21.86 -7.13 -1.69
N VAL A 106 -22.96 -6.37 -1.58
CA VAL A 106 -23.62 -6.06 -0.32
C VAL A 106 -25.11 -6.40 -0.37
N VAL A 107 -25.58 -7.11 0.66
CA VAL A 107 -27.01 -7.42 0.86
C VAL A 107 -27.46 -6.87 2.21
N ILE A 108 -28.56 -6.11 2.21
CA ILE A 108 -29.09 -5.48 3.41
C ILE A 108 -30.55 -5.84 3.68
N SER A 109 -30.93 -5.89 4.96
CA SER A 109 -32.32 -5.96 5.43
C SER A 109 -32.47 -5.07 6.67
N ASP A 110 -33.49 -4.22 6.73
CA ASP A 110 -33.73 -3.32 7.87
C ASP A 110 -32.51 -2.47 8.28
N THR A 111 -31.76 -1.96 7.29
CA THR A 111 -30.53 -1.16 7.50
C THR A 111 -30.77 0.29 7.09
N GLU A 112 -30.30 1.25 7.89
CA GLU A 112 -30.51 2.70 7.70
C GLU A 112 -29.21 3.49 7.95
N GLY A 113 -29.00 4.57 7.19
CA GLY A 113 -27.94 5.56 7.43
C GLY A 113 -26.51 5.01 7.42
N SER A 114 -26.28 3.79 6.89
CA SER A 114 -25.02 3.06 7.06
C SER A 114 -24.12 3.08 5.83
N TYR A 115 -22.81 2.97 6.02
CA TYR A 115 -21.82 2.82 4.95
C TYR A 115 -21.30 1.38 4.93
N LEU A 116 -21.53 0.64 3.84
CA LEU A 116 -21.12 -0.74 3.69
C LEU A 116 -20.24 -0.90 2.45
N PHE A 117 -19.00 -1.31 2.67
CA PHE A 117 -18.00 -1.51 1.64
C PHE A 117 -17.53 -2.97 1.66
N ALA A 118 -17.71 -3.65 0.54
CA ALA A 118 -17.27 -5.01 0.30
C ALA A 118 -16.23 -5.02 -0.84
N GLU A 119 -14.97 -5.30 -0.51
CA GLU A 119 -13.91 -5.40 -1.52
C GLU A 119 -13.85 -6.80 -2.13
N SER A 120 -13.99 -7.84 -1.30
CA SER A 120 -13.54 -9.19 -1.67
C SER A 120 -14.58 -10.29 -1.45
N ARG A 121 -15.53 -10.11 -0.53
CA ARG A 121 -16.60 -11.07 -0.25
C ARG A 121 -17.93 -10.39 0.04
N LEU A 122 -19.01 -11.17 -0.02
CA LEU A 122 -20.35 -10.70 0.34
C LEU A 122 -20.38 -10.14 1.77
N VAL A 123 -20.88 -8.91 1.90
CA VAL A 123 -21.26 -8.32 3.19
C VAL A 123 -22.79 -8.35 3.32
N ALA A 124 -23.29 -9.12 4.29
CA ALA A 124 -24.72 -9.18 4.61
C ALA A 124 -24.99 -8.47 5.95
N ALA A 125 -25.89 -7.49 5.96
CA ALA A 125 -26.23 -6.73 7.16
C ALA A 125 -27.74 -6.71 7.43
N VAL A 126 -28.12 -6.98 8.68
CA VAL A 126 -29.52 -6.96 9.12
C VAL A 126 -29.67 -6.06 10.35
N GLY A 127 -30.59 -5.09 10.32
CA GLY A 127 -30.91 -4.26 11.48
C GLY A 127 -29.86 -3.18 11.81
N LEU A 128 -28.96 -2.86 10.87
CA LEU A 128 -27.83 -1.97 11.11
C LEU A 128 -28.25 -0.50 10.97
N LYS A 129 -27.91 0.36 11.93
CA LYS A 129 -28.25 1.80 11.88
C LYS A 129 -27.06 2.68 12.15
N ASP A 130 -26.74 3.61 11.26
CA ASP A 130 -25.61 4.55 11.40
C ASP A 130 -24.26 3.85 11.70
N HIS A 131 -23.96 2.77 10.99
CA HIS A 131 -22.67 2.08 11.10
C HIS A 131 -21.86 2.15 9.82
N VAL A 132 -20.56 1.99 9.98
CA VAL A 132 -19.57 1.76 8.94
C VAL A 132 -19.15 0.31 9.02
N VAL A 133 -19.31 -0.41 7.91
CA VAL A 133 -18.78 -1.75 7.69
C VAL A 133 -17.85 -1.69 6.50
N VAL A 134 -16.57 -1.98 6.71
CA VAL A 134 -15.56 -2.00 5.65
C VAL A 134 -14.88 -3.36 5.68
N GLU A 135 -15.14 -4.17 4.65
CA GLU A 135 -14.49 -5.44 4.39
C GLU A 135 -13.44 -5.24 3.31
N THR A 136 -12.18 -5.50 3.68
CA THR A 136 -11.04 -5.62 2.77
C THR A 136 -10.49 -7.03 2.81
N LYS A 137 -9.58 -7.35 1.90
CA LYS A 137 -8.99 -8.71 1.84
C LYS A 137 -8.31 -9.18 3.13
N ASP A 138 -7.83 -8.25 3.95
CA ASP A 138 -7.03 -8.47 5.16
C ASP A 138 -7.78 -8.21 6.48
N ALA A 139 -8.85 -7.41 6.48
CA ALA A 139 -9.56 -7.04 7.70
C ALA A 139 -11.03 -6.68 7.47
N VAL A 140 -11.82 -6.73 8.55
CA VAL A 140 -13.17 -6.18 8.58
C VAL A 140 -13.26 -5.16 9.71
N LEU A 141 -13.60 -3.93 9.38
CA LEU A 141 -13.94 -2.88 10.34
C LEU A 141 -15.45 -2.80 10.47
N VAL A 142 -15.93 -2.81 11.71
CA VAL A 142 -17.32 -2.48 12.05
C VAL A 142 -17.30 -1.43 13.15
N ALA A 143 -17.86 -0.26 12.90
CA ALA A 143 -17.94 0.81 13.88
C ALA A 143 -19.20 1.66 13.69
N PRO A 144 -19.78 2.20 14.77
CA PRO A 144 -20.73 3.30 14.65
C PRO A 144 -20.08 4.47 13.91
N ARG A 145 -20.83 5.14 13.02
CA ARG A 145 -20.35 6.27 12.22
C ARG A 145 -19.71 7.36 13.08
N ASN A 146 -20.38 7.72 14.18
CA ASN A 146 -19.91 8.73 15.13
C ASN A 146 -18.65 8.35 15.93
N ARG A 147 -18.16 7.10 15.81
CA ARG A 147 -16.95 6.59 16.52
C ARG A 147 -15.86 6.11 15.58
N VAL A 148 -15.98 6.38 14.28
CA VAL A 148 -14.98 5.99 13.27
C VAL A 148 -13.56 6.46 13.61
N GLN A 149 -13.39 7.60 14.28
CA GLN A 149 -12.07 8.11 14.66
C GLN A 149 -11.33 7.19 15.66
N ASP A 150 -12.04 6.31 16.38
CA ASP A 150 -11.45 5.37 17.33
C ASP A 150 -10.64 4.25 16.64
N VAL A 151 -10.70 4.13 15.31
CA VAL A 151 -9.89 3.18 14.52
C VAL A 151 -8.40 3.31 14.81
N LYS A 152 -7.90 4.52 15.13
CA LYS A 152 -6.49 4.74 15.51
C LYS A 152 -6.08 3.90 16.75
N GLN A 153 -7.00 3.67 17.67
CA GLN A 153 -6.75 2.86 18.86
C GLN A 153 -6.65 1.37 18.48
N LEU A 154 -7.53 0.89 17.59
CA LEU A 154 -7.48 -0.48 17.07
C LEU A 154 -6.17 -0.75 16.30
N VAL A 155 -5.76 0.18 15.43
CA VAL A 155 -4.48 0.09 14.72
C VAL A 155 -3.31 -0.02 15.69
N SER A 156 -3.32 0.76 16.77
CA SER A 156 -2.28 0.70 17.81
C SER A 156 -2.27 -0.65 18.55
N GLN A 157 -3.46 -1.21 18.83
CA GLN A 157 -3.59 -2.52 19.45
C GLN A 157 -3.09 -3.64 18.54
N ILE A 158 -3.50 -3.66 17.26
CA ILE A 158 -3.04 -4.60 16.24
C ILE A 158 -1.50 -4.59 16.15
N LYS A 159 -0.91 -3.39 16.14
CA LYS A 159 0.55 -3.21 16.18
C LYS A 159 1.20 -3.80 17.42
N SER A 160 0.62 -3.57 18.61
CA SER A 160 1.15 -4.11 19.87
C SER A 160 1.09 -5.63 19.95
N GLN A 161 0.19 -6.26 19.19
CA GLN A 161 0.06 -7.71 19.10
C GLN A 161 1.02 -8.34 18.07
N GLY A 162 1.85 -7.52 17.40
CA GLY A 162 2.78 -7.99 16.37
C GLY A 162 2.10 -8.45 15.08
N ARG A 163 0.83 -8.07 14.86
CA ARG A 163 0.11 -8.40 13.62
C ARG A 163 0.45 -7.41 12.50
N THR A 164 0.20 -7.77 11.25
CA THR A 164 0.70 -7.04 10.07
C THR A 164 -0.37 -6.30 9.27
N GLU A 165 -1.67 -6.40 9.60
CA GLU A 165 -2.75 -5.75 8.83
C GLU A 165 -2.62 -4.22 8.81
N HIS A 166 -1.93 -3.64 9.80
CA HIS A 166 -1.65 -2.21 9.85
C HIS A 166 -0.47 -1.76 8.96
N LEU A 167 0.31 -2.71 8.41
CA LEU A 167 1.52 -2.45 7.61
C LEU A 167 1.36 -2.89 6.16
N LEU A 168 0.76 -4.06 5.94
CA LEU A 168 0.71 -4.72 4.65
C LEU A 168 -0.73 -5.12 4.37
N HIS A 169 -1.26 -4.59 3.27
CA HIS A 169 -2.46 -5.15 2.66
C HIS A 169 -2.15 -6.54 2.11
N ARG A 170 -3.17 -7.41 2.04
CA ARG A 170 -3.01 -8.78 1.53
C ARG A 170 -2.43 -8.80 0.11
N GLU A 171 -2.82 -7.82 -0.70
CA GLU A 171 -2.25 -7.55 -2.01
C GLU A 171 -1.25 -6.39 -1.94
N VAL A 172 -0.04 -6.66 -2.43
CA VAL A 172 1.08 -5.76 -2.35
C VAL A 172 1.57 -5.42 -3.75
N HIS A 173 1.54 -4.14 -4.08
CA HIS A 173 2.02 -3.64 -5.38
C HIS A 173 3.54 -3.47 -5.41
N ARG A 174 4.12 -3.78 -6.57
CA ARG A 174 5.54 -3.67 -6.89
C ARG A 174 5.70 -3.07 -8.29
N PRO A 175 6.88 -2.53 -8.65
CA PRO A 175 7.12 -2.00 -9.99
C PRO A 175 6.78 -2.99 -11.11
N TRP A 176 7.11 -4.27 -10.90
CA TRP A 176 6.84 -5.37 -11.84
C TRP A 176 5.38 -5.84 -11.87
N GLY A 177 4.52 -5.43 -10.93
CA GLY A 177 3.16 -5.96 -10.81
C GLY A 177 2.62 -5.99 -9.38
N SER A 178 2.08 -7.11 -8.94
CA SER A 178 1.63 -7.32 -7.55
C SER A 178 1.77 -8.78 -7.12
N TYR A 179 1.76 -9.00 -5.80
CA TYR A 179 1.47 -10.31 -5.23
C TYR A 179 0.36 -10.22 -4.19
N ASP A 180 -0.50 -11.22 -4.15
CA ASP A 180 -1.62 -11.35 -3.21
C ASP A 180 -1.42 -12.62 -2.39
N SER A 181 -1.31 -12.51 -1.06
CA SER A 181 -1.14 -13.66 -0.17
C SER A 181 -2.50 -14.33 0.06
N ILE A 182 -2.77 -15.44 -0.62
CA ILE A 182 -4.09 -16.09 -0.63
C ILE A 182 -4.29 -16.94 0.62
N ASP A 183 -3.28 -17.70 1.01
CA ASP A 183 -3.37 -18.67 2.10
C ASP A 183 -2.00 -18.86 2.77
N PHE A 184 -1.98 -19.25 4.03
CA PHE A 184 -0.76 -19.53 4.77
C PHE A 184 -1.02 -20.48 5.94
N GLY A 185 0.01 -21.21 6.32
CA GLY A 185 0.02 -22.05 7.51
C GLY A 185 1.43 -22.30 7.99
N ASP A 186 1.58 -23.15 9.00
CA ASP A 186 2.85 -23.35 9.72
C ASP A 186 4.04 -23.71 8.83
N ARG A 187 3.80 -24.32 7.66
CA ARG A 187 4.85 -24.79 6.74
C ARG A 187 4.65 -24.40 5.28
N PHE A 188 3.66 -23.56 4.98
CA PHE A 188 3.38 -23.17 3.60
C PHE A 188 2.82 -21.75 3.50
N GLN A 189 3.02 -21.14 2.34
CA GLN A 189 2.39 -19.89 1.95
C GLN A 189 1.99 -19.96 0.48
N VAL A 190 0.78 -19.52 0.16
CA VAL A 190 0.29 -19.44 -1.22
C VAL A 190 0.14 -17.99 -1.62
N LYS A 191 0.81 -17.62 -2.71
CA LYS A 191 0.73 -16.29 -3.31
C LYS A 191 0.19 -16.38 -4.73
N ARG A 192 -0.60 -15.38 -5.12
CA ARG A 192 -0.88 -15.10 -6.53
C ARG A 192 -0.02 -13.93 -6.97
N LEU A 193 0.86 -14.18 -7.93
CA LEU A 193 1.67 -13.16 -8.59
C LEU A 193 0.93 -12.68 -9.84
N THR A 194 0.89 -11.37 -10.03
CA THR A 194 0.45 -10.72 -11.28
C THR A 194 1.62 -9.93 -11.82
N VAL A 195 2.26 -10.39 -12.91
CA VAL A 195 3.44 -9.74 -13.50
C VAL A 195 3.03 -9.00 -14.77
N LYS A 196 3.33 -7.70 -14.82
CA LYS A 196 3.00 -6.83 -15.96
C LYS A 196 3.71 -7.30 -17.25
N PRO A 197 3.14 -7.04 -18.44
CA PRO A 197 3.82 -7.30 -19.71
C PRO A 197 5.25 -6.72 -19.74
N GLY A 198 6.23 -7.53 -20.16
CA GLY A 198 7.64 -7.13 -20.24
C GLY A 198 8.35 -6.92 -18.89
N ALA A 199 7.68 -7.14 -17.77
CA ALA A 199 8.28 -7.03 -16.44
C ALA A 199 8.86 -8.37 -15.95
N GLN A 200 9.71 -8.29 -14.93
CA GLN A 200 10.33 -9.46 -14.32
C GLN A 200 10.47 -9.29 -12.82
N LEU A 201 10.61 -10.40 -12.09
CA LEU A 201 11.05 -10.36 -10.70
C LEU A 201 12.58 -10.30 -10.65
N SER A 202 13.14 -9.97 -9.48
CA SER A 202 14.58 -10.01 -9.27
C SER A 202 15.08 -11.46 -9.37
N LEU A 203 16.33 -11.65 -9.82
CA LEU A 203 16.97 -12.96 -9.67
C LEU A 203 17.25 -13.17 -8.19
N GLN A 204 16.69 -14.22 -7.62
CA GLN A 204 16.73 -14.45 -6.18
C GLN A 204 16.97 -15.91 -5.83
N LEU A 205 17.32 -16.19 -4.58
CA LEU A 205 17.29 -17.53 -3.99
C LEU A 205 16.77 -17.45 -2.56
N HIS A 206 16.34 -18.60 -2.05
CA HIS A 206 15.92 -18.78 -0.66
C HIS A 206 16.68 -19.94 -0.04
N HIS A 207 17.13 -19.80 1.21
CA HIS A 207 17.88 -20.85 1.90
C HIS A 207 16.97 -21.86 2.60
N HIS A 208 15.77 -21.44 3.01
CA HIS A 208 14.92 -22.22 3.93
C HIS A 208 13.58 -22.66 3.35
N ARG A 209 13.25 -22.28 2.11
CA ARG A 209 12.04 -22.71 1.40
C ARG A 209 12.28 -23.15 -0.04
N ALA A 210 11.46 -24.09 -0.46
CA ALA A 210 11.26 -24.44 -1.87
C ALA A 210 9.96 -23.80 -2.35
N GLU A 211 9.79 -23.72 -3.67
CA GLU A 211 8.60 -23.13 -4.27
C GLU A 211 8.05 -24.02 -5.39
N HIS A 212 6.75 -23.94 -5.61
CA HIS A 212 6.09 -24.52 -6.78
C HIS A 212 5.30 -23.41 -7.48
N TRP A 213 5.56 -23.23 -8.76
CA TRP A 213 4.90 -22.20 -9.57
C TRP A 213 4.00 -22.84 -10.60
N ILE A 214 2.74 -22.38 -10.67
CA ILE A 214 1.76 -22.79 -11.66
C ILE A 214 1.34 -21.54 -12.46
N VAL A 215 1.50 -21.57 -13.78
CA VAL A 215 1.02 -20.48 -14.65
C VAL A 215 -0.48 -20.64 -14.85
N VAL A 216 -1.25 -19.65 -14.41
CA VAL A 216 -2.73 -19.65 -14.54
C VAL A 216 -3.16 -18.94 -15.82
N ALA A 217 -2.46 -17.88 -16.22
CA ALA A 217 -2.75 -17.14 -17.44
C ALA A 217 -1.48 -16.49 -18.01
N GLY A 218 -1.35 -16.48 -19.34
CA GLY A 218 -0.20 -15.93 -20.06
C GLY A 218 0.95 -16.93 -20.26
N THR A 219 2.17 -16.41 -20.43
CA THR A 219 3.38 -17.23 -20.63
C THR A 219 4.50 -16.69 -19.76
N ALA A 220 5.07 -17.55 -18.92
CA ALA A 220 6.20 -17.21 -18.07
C ALA A 220 7.50 -17.68 -18.71
N ARG A 221 8.54 -16.85 -18.69
CA ARG A 221 9.92 -17.32 -18.85
C ARG A 221 10.51 -17.53 -17.47
N ILE A 222 10.91 -18.76 -17.19
CA ILE A 222 11.46 -19.18 -15.91
C ILE A 222 12.95 -19.37 -16.03
N THR A 223 13.70 -18.75 -15.11
CA THR A 223 15.07 -19.14 -14.82
C THR A 223 15.06 -20.01 -13.56
N CYS A 224 15.66 -21.20 -13.60
CA CYS A 224 15.83 -22.10 -12.46
C CYS A 224 17.22 -22.75 -12.53
N GLY A 225 18.15 -22.22 -11.73
CA GLY A 225 19.57 -22.55 -11.81
C GLY A 225 20.14 -22.12 -13.15
N GLU A 226 20.69 -23.07 -13.90
CA GLU A 226 21.26 -22.84 -15.23
C GLU A 226 20.24 -22.97 -16.36
N LYS A 227 19.01 -23.42 -16.06
CA LYS A 227 17.97 -23.66 -17.06
C LYS A 227 17.09 -22.43 -17.22
N VAL A 228 16.85 -22.04 -18.46
CA VAL A 228 15.86 -21.04 -18.84
C VAL A 228 14.86 -21.68 -19.80
N PHE A 229 13.57 -21.64 -19.48
CA PHE A 229 12.51 -22.25 -20.27
C PHE A 229 11.20 -21.46 -20.18
N LEU A 230 10.28 -21.73 -21.10
CA LEU A 230 8.94 -21.15 -21.08
C LEU A 230 7.96 -22.10 -20.37
N LEU A 231 7.01 -21.52 -19.65
CA LEU A 231 5.82 -22.19 -19.16
C LEU A 231 4.58 -21.47 -19.69
N HIS A 232 3.66 -22.24 -20.25
CA HIS A 232 2.36 -21.79 -20.71
C HIS A 232 1.28 -22.06 -19.65
N GLU A 233 0.05 -21.63 -19.94
CA GLU A 233 -1.09 -21.83 -19.06
C GLU A 233 -1.26 -23.30 -18.66
N ASN A 234 -1.52 -23.52 -17.38
CA ASN A 234 -1.68 -24.81 -16.73
C ASN A 234 -0.40 -25.67 -16.64
N GLU A 235 0.75 -25.14 -17.07
CA GLU A 235 2.05 -25.76 -16.81
C GLU A 235 2.63 -25.28 -15.48
N SER A 236 3.56 -26.07 -14.92
CA SER A 236 4.15 -25.77 -13.62
C SER A 236 5.61 -26.17 -13.51
N THR A 237 6.30 -25.63 -12.51
CA THR A 237 7.67 -26.01 -12.18
C THR A 237 7.89 -26.00 -10.68
N PHE A 238 8.81 -26.85 -10.23
CA PHE A 238 9.35 -26.85 -8.88
C PHE A 238 10.67 -26.07 -8.84
N ILE A 239 10.84 -25.25 -7.82
CA ILE A 239 12.04 -24.46 -7.53
C ILE A 239 12.68 -25.04 -6.26
N PRO A 240 13.82 -25.75 -6.39
CA PRO A 240 14.48 -26.34 -5.23
C PRO A 240 15.09 -25.29 -4.29
N LEU A 241 15.27 -25.67 -3.02
CA LEU A 241 16.00 -24.86 -2.03
C LEU A 241 17.40 -24.50 -2.51
N GLY A 242 17.83 -23.27 -2.25
CA GLY A 242 19.17 -22.77 -2.58
C GLY A 242 19.43 -22.57 -4.07
N VAL A 243 18.44 -22.77 -4.94
CA VAL A 243 18.58 -22.58 -6.39
C VAL A 243 18.16 -21.16 -6.77
N LYS A 244 19.03 -20.47 -7.53
CA LYS A 244 18.70 -19.15 -8.10
C LYS A 244 17.54 -19.28 -9.09
N HIS A 245 16.56 -18.41 -8.97
CA HIS A 245 15.36 -18.44 -9.80
C HIS A 245 14.81 -17.05 -10.10
N ARG A 246 14.07 -16.95 -11.21
CA ARG A 246 13.40 -15.72 -11.67
C ARG A 246 12.16 -16.07 -12.49
N ILE A 247 11.11 -15.26 -12.34
CA ILE A 247 9.95 -15.21 -13.24
C ILE A 247 10.06 -13.95 -14.09
N GLU A 248 9.90 -14.10 -15.40
CA GLU A 248 9.74 -13.01 -16.35
C GLU A 248 8.42 -13.17 -17.11
N ASN A 249 7.76 -12.06 -17.44
CA ASN A 249 6.65 -12.03 -18.37
C ASN A 249 7.12 -11.49 -19.74
N PRO A 250 7.54 -12.35 -20.68
CA PRO A 250 7.91 -11.92 -22.03
C PRO A 250 6.69 -11.57 -22.91
N GLY A 251 5.47 -11.80 -22.42
CA GLY A 251 4.23 -11.63 -23.17
C GLY A 251 3.72 -10.18 -23.20
N MET A 252 2.59 -10.03 -23.89
CA MET A 252 1.89 -8.74 -24.08
C MET A 252 0.68 -8.58 -23.15
N ILE A 253 0.31 -9.63 -22.40
CA ILE A 253 -0.78 -9.62 -21.42
C ILE A 253 -0.22 -9.85 -20.00
N ALA A 254 -1.00 -9.53 -18.97
CA ALA A 254 -0.60 -9.81 -17.59
C ALA A 254 -0.40 -11.33 -17.39
N LEU A 255 0.72 -11.70 -16.77
CA LEU A 255 1.03 -13.06 -16.40
C LEU A 255 0.52 -13.31 -14.97
N HIS A 256 -0.28 -14.36 -14.79
CA HIS A 256 -0.76 -14.78 -13.48
C HIS A 256 -0.13 -16.11 -13.09
N VAL A 257 0.50 -16.15 -11.91
CA VAL A 257 1.17 -17.34 -11.37
C VAL A 257 0.67 -17.60 -9.96
N ILE A 258 0.35 -18.86 -9.64
CA ILE A 258 0.19 -19.32 -8.25
C ILE A 258 1.53 -19.87 -7.79
N GLU A 259 2.06 -19.26 -6.74
CA GLU A 259 3.27 -19.66 -6.05
C GLU A 259 2.89 -20.34 -4.73
N VAL A 260 3.32 -21.58 -4.56
CA VAL A 260 3.24 -22.30 -3.28
C VAL A 260 4.64 -22.41 -2.71
N GLN A 261 4.88 -21.70 -1.63
CA GLN A 261 6.11 -21.79 -0.87
C GLN A 261 5.96 -22.88 0.20
N SER A 262 7.01 -23.67 0.43
CA SER A 262 7.02 -24.72 1.45
C SER A 262 8.39 -24.81 2.12
N GLY A 263 8.41 -24.78 3.44
CA GLY A 263 9.66 -24.72 4.21
C GLY A 263 9.44 -24.57 5.71
N THR A 264 10.55 -24.58 6.45
CA THR A 264 10.55 -24.33 7.91
C THR A 264 10.57 -22.84 8.26
N TYR A 265 10.90 -21.99 7.28
CA TYR A 265 10.93 -20.55 7.42
C TYR A 265 10.51 -19.90 6.08
N LEU A 266 9.57 -18.96 6.14
CA LEU A 266 8.94 -18.35 4.95
C LEU A 266 9.02 -16.82 4.95
N GLY A 267 9.83 -16.24 5.85
CA GLY A 267 10.03 -14.79 5.94
C GLY A 267 10.57 -14.17 4.66
N GLU A 268 10.27 -12.88 4.42
CA GLU A 268 10.82 -12.15 3.27
C GLU A 268 12.31 -11.80 3.42
N ASP A 269 12.88 -11.98 4.62
CA ASP A 269 14.30 -11.83 4.94
C ASP A 269 15.16 -13.04 4.51
N ASP A 270 14.56 -14.17 4.14
CA ASP A 270 15.25 -15.30 3.50
C ASP A 270 15.56 -15.04 2.01
N ILE A 271 15.19 -13.87 1.48
CA ILE A 271 15.33 -13.54 0.06
C ILE A 271 16.70 -12.92 -0.20
N VAL A 272 17.60 -13.68 -0.87
CA VAL A 272 18.87 -13.15 -1.36
C VAL A 272 18.72 -12.74 -2.83
N ARG A 273 18.88 -11.44 -3.14
CA ARG A 273 18.74 -10.88 -4.50
C ARG A 273 20.10 -10.65 -5.15
N PHE A 274 20.21 -10.98 -6.44
CA PHE A 274 21.47 -10.85 -7.21
C PHE A 274 21.39 -9.84 -8.35
N GLU A 275 20.23 -9.72 -8.97
CA GLU A 275 20.00 -8.83 -10.10
C GLU A 275 18.58 -8.29 -10.00
N ASP A 276 18.47 -7.06 -9.49
CA ASP A 276 17.22 -6.33 -9.40
C ASP A 276 17.22 -5.18 -10.39
N ARG A 277 16.26 -5.18 -11.32
CA ARG A 277 16.06 -4.06 -12.25
C ARG A 277 15.44 -2.84 -11.56
N TYR A 278 14.98 -2.99 -10.33
CA TYR A 278 14.16 -2.02 -9.59
C TYR A 278 14.79 -1.55 -8.28
N GLY A 279 16.12 -1.67 -8.13
CA GLY A 279 16.85 -0.99 -7.07
C GLY A 279 16.64 -1.49 -5.63
N ARG A 280 16.07 -2.69 -5.42
CA ARG A 280 15.79 -3.24 -4.07
C ARG A 280 16.93 -4.09 -3.50
N GLU A 281 18.17 -3.70 -3.72
CA GLU A 281 19.30 -4.35 -3.05
C GLU A 281 19.18 -4.12 -1.52
N GLY A 282 19.11 -5.19 -0.74
CA GLY A 282 19.18 -5.12 0.74
C GLY A 282 17.87 -4.92 1.51
N THR A 283 16.69 -4.93 0.89
CA THR A 283 15.38 -4.92 1.59
C THR A 283 14.81 -6.30 1.83
#